data_AF-A0A949FSI2-F1
#
_entry.id   AF-A0A949FSI2-F1
#
_cell.length_a   1.000
_cell.length_b   1.000
_cell.length_c   1.000
_cell.angle_alpha   90.00
_cell.angle_beta   90.00
_cell.angle_gamma   90.00
#
_symmetry.space_group_name_H-M   'P 1'
#
loop_
_entity.id
_entity.type
_entity.pdbx_description
1 polymer ?
#
loop_
_entity_poly.entity_id
_entity_poly.type
_entity_poly.pdbx_seq_one_letter_code
_entity_poly.pdbx_strand_id
1 'polypeptide(L)' 'MVLLGVVALMLFGSRLPEVARNLGGTYRGLKKSVDEFKREFEAVETYEPKSSFRQQDEDDQIGTQTDAPKFTPPS' A
#
# COMPACT_ATOMS: atom_id res chain seq x y z
N MET A 1 33.82 11.88 6.07
CA MET A 1 33.13 10.72 5.47
C MET A 1 33.97 9.95 4.43
N VAL A 2 34.93 10.58 3.74
CA VAL A 2 35.76 9.88 2.71
C VAL A 2 36.64 8.77 3.31
N LEU A 3 37.22 8.98 4.50
CA LEU A 3 38.08 7.99 5.16
C LEU A 3 37.36 6.64 5.39
N LEU A 4 36.10 6.69 5.82
CA LEU A 4 35.28 5.49 6.03
C LEU A 4 35.04 4.74 4.70
N GLY A 5 34.81 5.47 3.61
CA GLY A 5 34.69 4.91 2.28
C GLY A 5 35.99 4.26 1.79
N VAL A 6 37.15 4.87 2.07
CA VAL A 6 38.47 4.32 1.72
C VAL A 6 38.75 3.03 2.51
N VAL A 7 38.48 3.01 3.82
CA VAL A 7 38.62 1.80 4.65
C VAL A 7 37.68 0.69 4.17
N ALA A 8 36.43 1.04 3.87
CA ALA A 8 35.47 0.08 3.31
C ALA A 8 35.97 -0.48 1.97
N LEU A 9 36.56 0.35 1.11
CA LEU A 9 37.12 -0.09 -0.18
C LEU A 9 38.37 -0.97 0.02
N MET A 10 39.19 -0.72 1.03
CA MET A 10 40.32 -1.61 1.37
C MET A 10 39.88 -2.97 1.90
N LEU A 11 38.83 -3.02 2.73
CA LEU A 11 38.35 -4.26 3.34
C LEU A 11 37.50 -5.10 2.37
N PHE A 12 36.58 -4.45 1.66
CA PHE A 12 35.61 -5.12 0.79
C PHE A 12 36.03 -5.12 -0.69
N GLY A 13 36.90 -4.20 -1.12
CA GLY A 13 37.38 -4.13 -2.50
C GLY A 13 36.25 -4.01 -3.52
N SER A 14 36.27 -4.89 -4.52
CA SER A 14 35.26 -4.99 -5.57
C SER A 14 33.90 -5.53 -5.10
N ARG A 15 33.79 -6.00 -3.84
CA ARG A 15 32.55 -6.55 -3.28
C ARG A 15 31.64 -5.48 -2.66
N LEU A 16 32.11 -4.23 -2.50
CA LEU A 16 31.25 -3.12 -2.06
C LEU A 16 29.97 -2.92 -2.88
N PRO A 17 30.01 -2.84 -4.23
CA PRO A 17 28.79 -2.68 -5.02
C PRO A 17 27.82 -3.86 -4.86
N GLU A 18 28.34 -5.06 -4.64
CA GLU A 18 27.53 -6.25 -4.36
C GLU A 18 26.81 -6.12 -3.00
N VAL A 19 27.53 -5.74 -1.94
CA VAL A 19 26.96 -5.49 -0.61
C VAL A 19 25.96 -4.34 -0.63
N ALA A 20 26.28 -3.23 -1.30
CA ALA A 20 25.38 -2.09 -1.45
C ALA A 20 24.09 -2.46 -2.19
N ARG A 21 24.19 -3.31 -3.23
CA ARG A 21 23.02 -3.78 -3.98
C ARG A 21 22.16 -4.75 -3.16
N ASN A 22 22.79 -5.66 -2.41
CA ASN A 22 22.09 -6.61 -1.55
C ASN A 22 21.39 -5.90 -0.38
N LEU A 23 22.10 -5.02 0.34
CA LEU A 23 21.52 -4.26 1.46
C LEU A 23 20.51 -3.19 0.99
N GLY A 24 20.80 -2.50 -0.11
CA GLY A 24 19.91 -1.49 -0.69
C GLY A 24 18.62 -2.09 -1.25
N GLY A 25 18.70 -3.30 -1.83
CA GLY A 25 17.52 -4.07 -2.25
C GLY A 25 16.60 -4.38 -1.07
N THR A 26 17.15 -4.91 0.02
CA THR A 26 16.40 -5.22 1.24
C THR A 26 15.79 -3.96 1.87
N TYR A 27 16.57 -2.88 2.00
CA TYR A 27 16.08 -1.61 2.55
C TYR A 27 14.93 -1.02 1.73
N ARG A 28 15.00 -1.11 0.39
CA ARG A 28 13.91 -0.65 -0.49
C ARG A 28 12.63 -1.46 -0.30
N GLY A 29 12.74 -2.78 -0.08
CA GLY A 29 11.61 -3.64 0.24
C GLY A 29 10.97 -3.24 1.58
N LEU A 30 11.79 -3.14 2.63
CA LEU A 30 11.35 -2.72 3.96
C LEU A 30 10.67 -1.34 3.93
N LYS A 31 11.25 -0.37 3.24
CA LYS A 31 10.66 0.96 3.08
C LYS A 31 9.26 0.90 2.46
N LYS A 32 9.09 0.13 1.38
CA LYS A 32 7.78 -0.03 0.73
C LYS A 32 6.74 -0.64 1.67
N SER A 33 7.11 -1.70 2.40
CA SER A 33 6.22 -2.35 3.37
C SER A 33 5.84 -1.41 4.51
N VAL A 34 6.78 -0.59 5.00
CA VAL A 34 6.50 0.42 6.03
C VAL A 34 5.62 1.56 5.50
N ASP A 35 5.86 2.03 4.27
CA ASP A 35 5.04 3.06 3.62
C ASP A 35 3.59 2.57 3.41
N GLU A 36 3.40 1.30 3.05
CA GLU A 36 2.09 0.64 2.90
C GLU A 36 1.37 0.50 4.25
N PHE A 37 2.07 0.02 5.28
CA PHE A 37 1.53 -0.06 6.63
C PHE A 37 1.08 1.31 7.17
N LYS A 38 1.88 2.35 6.93
CA LYS A 38 1.53 3.72 7.32
C LYS A 38 0.24 4.17 6.62
N ARG A 39 0.08 3.86 5.33
CA ARG A 39 -1.11 4.21 4.54
C ARG A 39 -2.36 3.49 5.04
N GLU A 40 -2.24 2.22 5.40
CA GLU A 40 -3.34 1.45 5.99
C GLU A 40 -3.73 1.99 7.36
N PHE A 41 -2.76 2.33 8.20
CA PHE A 41 -3.01 2.87 9.54
C PHE A 41 -3.71 4.24 9.47
N GLU A 42 -3.27 5.12 8.58
CA GLU A 42 -3.89 6.42 8.33
C GLU A 42 -5.32 6.29 7.77
N ALA A 43 -5.57 5.28 6.91
CA ALA A 43 -6.91 5.01 6.36
C ALA A 43 -7.88 4.45 7.41
N VAL A 44 -7.38 3.67 8.37
CA VAL A 44 -8.17 3.15 9.50
C VAL A 44 -8.48 4.26 10.51
N GLU A 45 -7.51 5.13 10.80
CA GLU A 45 -7.68 6.25 11.73
C GLU A 45 -8.59 7.35 11.17
N THR A 46 -8.65 7.52 9.85
CA THR A 46 -9.51 8.52 9.17
C THR A 46 -10.92 7.98 8.85
N TYR A 47 -11.27 6.76 9.25
CA TYR A 47 -12.65 6.24 9.15
C TYR A 47 -13.57 6.83 10.25
N GLU A 48 -13.44 8.13 10.55
CA GLU A 48 -14.59 8.91 10.99
C GLU A 48 -15.40 9.25 9.72
N PRO A 49 -16.62 8.70 9.55
CA PRO A 49 -17.35 8.84 8.29
C PRO A 49 -17.86 10.27 8.13
N LYS A 50 -17.08 11.12 7.44
CA LYS A 50 -17.64 12.29 6.74
C LYS A 50 -18.37 11.76 5.50
N SER A 51 -19.59 11.29 5.71
CA SER A 51 -20.50 10.95 4.62
C SER A 51 -20.94 12.24 3.90
N SER A 52 -20.22 12.61 2.85
CA SER A 52 -20.69 13.59 1.86
C SER A 52 -20.66 12.95 0.48
N PHE A 53 -21.84 12.43 0.09
CA PHE A 53 -22.38 12.27 -1.26
C PHE A 53 -21.40 12.40 -2.45
N ARG A 54 -21.25 11.31 -3.22
CA ARG A 54 -20.83 11.41 -4.63
C ARG A 54 -21.55 10.37 -5.50
N GLN A 55 -22.16 10.89 -6.57
CA GLN A 55 -23.05 10.25 -7.55
C GLN A 55 -22.29 9.54 -8.69
N GLN A 56 -22.90 8.49 -9.26
CA GLN A 56 -22.92 8.02 -10.69
C GLN A 56 -21.57 7.62 -11.37
N ASP A 57 -21.40 6.59 -12.22
CA ASP A 57 -22.13 6.14 -13.44
C ASP A 57 -21.82 4.64 -13.85
N GLU A 58 -22.80 3.99 -14.52
CA GLU A 58 -22.84 3.10 -15.75
C GLU A 58 -21.63 2.15 -16.07
N ASP A 59 -21.69 0.87 -16.48
CA ASP A 59 -22.54 0.13 -17.46
C ASP A 59 -22.23 -1.42 -17.44
N ASP A 60 -23.07 -2.24 -18.12
CA ASP A 60 -22.89 -3.65 -18.60
C ASP A 60 -23.17 -4.93 -17.73
N GLN A 61 -24.45 -5.38 -17.83
CA GLN A 61 -24.94 -6.74 -18.19
C GLN A 61 -24.21 -8.01 -17.68
N ILE A 62 -24.80 -8.77 -16.72
CA ILE A 62 -25.22 -10.21 -16.78
C ILE A 62 -26.05 -10.56 -15.50
N GLY A 63 -27.36 -10.76 -15.67
CA GLY A 63 -28.26 -11.60 -14.86
C GLY A 63 -28.10 -11.73 -13.33
N THR A 64 -28.80 -10.88 -12.57
CA THR A 64 -29.71 -11.34 -11.49
C THR A 64 -30.68 -10.20 -11.13
N GLN A 65 -31.92 -10.27 -11.64
CA GLN A 65 -33.01 -9.46 -11.11
C GLN A 65 -33.35 -10.01 -9.72
N THR A 66 -32.72 -9.51 -8.65
CA THR A 66 -33.20 -9.77 -7.29
C THR A 66 -34.33 -8.80 -7.00
N ASP A 67 -35.53 -9.12 -7.49
CA ASP A 67 -36.74 -8.42 -7.06
C ASP A 67 -37.00 -8.75 -5.58
N ALA A 68 -36.86 -7.74 -4.72
CA ALA A 68 -37.14 -7.86 -3.30
C ALA A 68 -38.65 -8.11 -3.09
N PRO A 69 -39.04 -8.99 -2.16
CA PRO A 69 -40.45 -9.27 -1.91
C PRO A 69 -41.15 -8.01 -1.39
N LYS A 70 -42.27 -7.66 -2.02
CA LYS A 70 -43.07 -6.50 -1.59
C LYS A 70 -43.71 -6.80 -0.24
N PHE A 71 -43.25 -6.11 0.80
CA PHE A 71 -43.75 -6.23 2.15
C PHE A 71 -45.04 -5.43 2.30
N THR A 72 -46.17 -6.10 2.52
CA THR A 72 -47.41 -5.45 2.99
C THR A 72 -47.48 -5.62 4.50
N PRO A 73 -47.40 -4.53 5.30
CA PRO A 73 -47.54 -4.65 6.74
C PRO A 73 -48.98 -5.08 7.12
N PRO A 74 -49.15 -5.93 8.14
CA PRO A 74 -50.47 -6.25 8.68
C PRO A 74 -51.10 -5.02 9.34
N SER A 75 -52.41 -4.85 9.14
CA SER A 75 -53.24 -3.71 9.59
C SER A 75 -53.34 -3.56 11.10
#